data_AF-A0A0F0HH29-F1
#
_entry.id   AF-A0A0F0HH29-F1
#
_cell.length_a   1.000
_cell.length_b   1.000
_cell.length_c   1.000
_cell.angle_alpha   90.00
_cell.angle_beta   90.00
_cell.angle_gamma   90.00
#
_symmetry.space_group_name_H-M   'P 1'
#
loop_
_entity.id
_entity.type
_entity.pdbx_description
1 polymer ?
#
loop_
_entity_poly.entity_id
_entity_poly.type
_entity_poly.pdbx_seq_one_letter_code
_entity_poly.pdbx_strand_id
1 'polypeptide(L)'
;MSALAGIASDTDRPSSGTDPAHPEFWSLPAEDRAAAFARLRALDRPQFCTDPRTGRGFHALVRHADVVAASRTPEVFVSAP
;
A
#
# COMPACT_ATOMS: atom_id res chain seq x y z
N MET A 1 18.20 22.32 -26.43
CA MET A 1 17.50 23.05 -25.34
C MET A 1 16.57 22.04 -24.67
N SER A 2 17.12 21.29 -23.69
CA SER A 2 16.52 20.10 -23.10
C SER A 2 15.21 20.36 -22.37
N ALA A 3 14.22 19.48 -22.60
CA ALA A 3 13.05 19.32 -21.76
C ALA A 3 13.46 18.60 -20.47
N LEU A 4 13.28 19.27 -19.33
CA LEU A 4 13.37 18.63 -18.02
C LEU A 4 12.02 17.95 -17.74
N ALA A 5 11.97 16.65 -18.04
CA ALA A 5 10.92 15.77 -17.58
C ALA A 5 10.87 15.82 -16.04
N GLY A 6 9.67 16.00 -15.52
CA GLY A 6 9.40 16.22 -14.11
C GLY A 6 10.09 15.20 -13.22
N ILE A 7 10.82 15.71 -12.23
CA ILE A 7 11.12 15.00 -11.00
C ILE A 7 9.79 14.55 -10.38
N ALA A 8 9.46 13.27 -10.55
CA ALA A 8 8.45 12.64 -9.72
C ALA A 8 8.92 12.78 -8.28
N SER A 9 8.21 13.59 -7.50
CA SER A 9 8.50 13.81 -6.09
C SER A 9 8.64 12.47 -5.37
N ASP A 10 9.83 12.22 -4.82
CA ASP A 10 10.19 11.06 -3.99
C ASP A 10 9.40 11.03 -2.65
N THR A 11 8.45 11.95 -2.47
CA THR A 11 7.72 12.22 -1.22
C THR A 11 6.53 11.29 -0.99
N ASP A 12 6.13 10.49 -1.98
CA ASP A 12 5.02 9.52 -1.82
C ASP A 12 5.49 8.12 -1.45
N ARG A 13 6.81 7.87 -1.35
CA ARG A 13 7.29 6.58 -0.87
C ARG A 13 7.01 6.52 0.64
N PRO A 14 6.12 5.64 1.12
CA PRO A 14 5.93 5.48 2.55
C PRO A 14 7.29 5.17 3.17
N SER A 15 7.68 5.94 4.20
CA SER A 15 8.81 5.58 5.05
C SER A 15 8.56 4.15 5.56
N SER A 16 9.60 3.32 5.67
CA SER A 16 9.48 1.87 5.88
C SER A 16 8.61 1.47 7.10
N GLY A 17 8.42 2.37 8.07
CA GLY A 17 7.51 2.20 9.20
C GLY A 17 6.00 2.43 8.91
N THR A 18 5.59 2.81 7.71
CA THR A 18 4.16 3.05 7.36
C THR A 18 3.66 2.10 6.26
N ASP A 19 4.55 1.41 5.57
CA ASP A 19 4.19 0.50 4.47
C ASP A 19 3.92 -0.92 4.99
N PRO A 20 2.71 -1.47 4.83
CA PRO A 20 2.41 -2.86 5.20
C PRO A 20 3.21 -3.89 4.39
N ALA A 21 3.86 -3.52 3.28
CA ALA A 21 4.76 -4.37 2.51
C ALA A 21 6.09 -4.65 3.22
N HIS A 22 6.51 -3.82 4.17
CA HIS A 22 7.79 -3.94 4.85
C HIS A 22 7.68 -4.73 6.16
N PRO A 23 8.61 -5.66 6.46
CA PRO A 23 8.59 -6.41 7.72
C PRO A 23 8.64 -5.53 8.97
N GLU A 24 9.32 -4.38 8.91
CA GLU A 24 9.46 -3.42 10.00
C GLU A 24 8.10 -2.88 10.49
N PHE A 25 7.13 -2.71 9.59
CA PHE A 25 5.76 -2.32 9.93
C PHE A 25 5.10 -3.33 10.87
N TRP A 26 5.38 -4.62 10.69
CA TRP A 26 4.78 -5.68 11.50
C TRP A 26 5.45 -5.84 12.86
N SER A 27 6.67 -5.32 13.00
CA SER A 27 7.41 -5.24 14.28
C SER A 27 6.98 -4.08 15.17
N LEU A 28 6.12 -3.18 14.68
CA LEU A 28 5.59 -2.07 15.47
C LEU A 28 4.72 -2.55 16.64
N PRO A 29 4.67 -1.80 17.76
CA PRO A 29 3.66 -1.99 18.80
C PRO A 29 2.24 -2.00 18.22
N ALA A 30 1.34 -2.74 18.86
CA ALA A 30 -0.03 -2.92 18.37
C ALA A 30 -0.77 -1.59 18.19
N GLU A 31 -0.56 -0.62 19.09
CA GLU A 31 -1.15 0.72 19.03
C GLU A 31 -0.63 1.53 17.83
N ASP A 32 0.69 1.50 17.59
CA ASP A 32 1.32 2.21 16.47
C ASP A 32 0.87 1.61 15.13
N ARG A 33 0.80 0.28 15.05
CA ARG A 33 0.28 -0.41 13.87
C ARG A 33 -1.18 -0.07 13.61
N ALA A 34 -2.00 0.00 14.66
CA ALA A 34 -3.40 0.40 14.54
C ALA A 34 -3.55 1.86 14.07
N ALA A 35 -2.71 2.76 14.58
CA ALA A 35 -2.65 4.15 14.16
C ALA A 35 -2.21 4.28 12.69
N ALA A 36 -1.23 3.50 12.26
CA ALA A 36 -0.79 3.45 10.86
C ALA A 36 -1.93 2.99 9.94
N PHE A 37 -2.64 1.91 10.29
CA PHE A 37 -3.82 1.49 9.53
C PHE A 37 -4.96 2.52 9.54
N ALA A 38 -5.12 3.29 10.62
CA ALA A 38 -6.10 4.37 10.65
C ALA A 38 -5.76 5.48 9.64
N ARG A 39 -4.48 5.85 9.53
CA ARG A 39 -4.00 6.79 8.50
C ARG A 39 -4.24 6.26 7.09
N LEU A 40 -3.90 5.00 6.83
CA LEU A 40 -4.12 4.38 5.52
C LEU A 40 -5.61 4.35 5.15
N ARG A 41 -6.50 4.08 6.11
CA ARG A 41 -7.96 4.13 5.88
C ARG A 41 -8.50 5.52 5.63
N ALA A 42 -7.81 6.57 6.07
CA ALA A 42 -8.21 7.96 5.84
C ALA A 42 -7.87 8.47 4.43
N LEU A 43 -7.00 7.77 3.68
CA LEU A 43 -6.68 8.11 2.29
C LEU A 43 -7.87 7.91 1.37
N ASP A 44 -8.04 8.76 0.36
CA ASP A 44 -9.15 8.63 -0.60
C ASP A 44 -9.06 7.36 -1.46
N ARG A 45 -7.86 6.80 -1.61
CA ARG A 45 -7.57 5.64 -2.46
C ARG A 45 -6.61 4.66 -1.76
N PRO A 46 -6.62 3.37 -2.14
CA PRO A 46 -5.64 2.39 -1.68
C PRO A 46 -4.21 2.84 -1.95
N GLN A 47 -3.35 2.80 -0.92
CA GLN A 47 -1.92 3.08 -1.04
C GLN A 47 -1.29 2.12 -2.04
N PHE A 48 -0.43 2.64 -2.91
CA PHE A 48 0.45 1.80 -3.73
C PHE A 48 1.72 1.46 -2.94
N CYS A 49 2.06 0.18 -2.94
CA CYS A 49 3.18 -0.41 -2.21
C CYS A 49 4.08 -1.15 -3.20
N THR A 50 5.36 -1.26 -2.87
CA THR A 50 6.32 -2.07 -3.63
C THR A 50 6.74 -3.26 -2.80
N ASP A 51 6.57 -4.47 -3.34
CA ASP A 51 7.04 -5.69 -2.69
C ASP A 51 8.58 -5.66 -2.59
N PRO A 52 9.16 -5.66 -1.38
CA PRO A 52 10.61 -5.60 -1.21
C PRO A 52 11.34 -6.85 -1.74
N ARG A 53 10.64 -7.98 -1.94
CA ARG A 53 11.22 -9.23 -2.43
C ARG A 53 11.23 -9.32 -3.95
N THR A 54 10.17 -8.83 -4.60
CA THR A 54 9.98 -8.99 -6.05
C THR A 54 10.12 -7.68 -6.83
N GLY A 55 10.09 -6.54 -6.15
CA GLY A 55 10.06 -5.21 -6.75
C GLY A 55 8.74 -4.87 -7.46
N ARG A 56 7.74 -5.73 -7.37
CA ARG A 56 6.43 -5.53 -8.03
C ARG A 56 5.55 -4.62 -7.20
N GLY A 57 4.81 -3.76 -7.90
CA GLY A 57 3.82 -2.89 -7.30
C GLY A 57 2.50 -3.60 -6.98
N PHE A 58 1.86 -3.23 -5.89
CA PHE A 58 0.51 -3.66 -5.55
C PHE A 58 -0.24 -2.59 -4.75
N HIS A 59 -1.56 -2.69 -4.67
CA HIS A 59 -2.39 -1.80 -3.87
C HIS A 59 -2.77 -2.44 -2.53
N ALA A 60 -2.56 -1.73 -1.43
CA ALA A 60 -2.93 -2.18 -0.10
C ALA A 60 -4.40 -1.85 0.23
N LEU A 61 -5.27 -2.87 0.20
CA LEU A 61 -6.66 -2.74 0.62
C LEU A 61 -6.77 -2.84 2.15
N VAL A 62 -7.04 -1.71 2.81
CA VAL A 62 -7.07 -1.62 4.29
C VAL A 62 -8.47 -1.34 4.87
N ARG A 63 -9.45 -1.04 4.02
CA ARG A 63 -10.85 -0.84 4.41
C ARG A 63 -11.60 -2.16 4.26
N HIS A 64 -12.47 -2.43 5.23
CA HIS A 64 -13.28 -3.66 5.21
C HIS A 64 -14.13 -3.77 3.94
N ALA A 65 -14.74 -2.68 3.49
CA ALA A 65 -15.56 -2.66 2.28
C ALA A 65 -14.77 -3.07 1.02
N ASP A 66 -13.54 -2.56 0.86
CA ASP A 66 -12.70 -2.85 -0.31
C ASP A 66 -12.23 -4.31 -0.29
N VAL A 67 -11.86 -4.83 0.88
CA VAL A 67 -11.48 -6.24 1.05
C VAL A 67 -12.66 -7.16 0.74
N VAL A 68 -13.86 -6.84 1.23
CA VAL A 68 -15.07 -7.62 0.96
C VAL A 68 -15.44 -7.57 -0.52
N ALA A 69 -15.35 -6.40 -1.16
CA ALA A 69 -15.60 -6.25 -2.58
C ALA A 69 -14.64 -7.12 -3.40
N ALA A 70 -13.33 -7.01 -3.16
CA ALA A 70 -12.33 -7.82 -3.84
C ALA A 70 -12.56 -9.32 -3.64
N SER A 71 -12.86 -9.74 -2.41
CA SER A 71 -13.10 -11.14 -2.07
C SER A 71 -14.36 -11.73 -2.73
N ARG A 72 -15.32 -10.88 -3.11
CA ARG A 72 -16.59 -11.29 -3.73
C ARG A 72 -16.58 -11.16 -5.25
N THR A 73 -15.48 -10.72 -5.85
CA THR A 73 -15.34 -10.51 -7.30
C THR A 73 -14.16 -11.33 -7.83
N PRO A 74 -14.22 -12.67 -7.74
CA PRO A 74 -13.13 -13.57 -8.18
C PRO A 74 -12.83 -13.49 -9.68
N GLU A 75 -13.76 -12.99 -10.49
CA GLU A 75 -13.58 -12.71 -11.92
C GLU A 75 -12.62 -11.56 -12.20
N VAL A 76 -12.39 -10.67 -11.22
CA VAL A 76 -11.41 -9.57 -11.29
C VAL A 76 -10.20 -9.85 -10.40
N PHE A 77 -10.43 -10.39 -9.20
CA PHE A 77 -9.38 -10.66 -8.20
C PHE A 77 -9.09 -12.16 -8.14
N VAL A 78 -8.27 -12.62 -9.07
CA VAL A 78 -7.91 -14.04 -9.22
C VAL A 78 -6.86 -14.43 -8.18
N SER A 79 -7.01 -15.60 -7.56
CA SER A 79 -6.05 -16.14 -6.58
C SER A 79 -5.00 -17.08 -7.20
N ALA A 80 -5.14 -17.44 -8.48
CA ALA A 80 -4.20 -18.25 -9.23
C ALA A 80 -3.05 -17.39 -9.83
N PRO A 81 -1.85 -17.96 -10.03
CA PRO A 81 -0.72 -17.28 -10.69
C PRO A 81 -0.98 -16.92 -12.16
#